data_AF-A0A944BV19-F1
#
_entry.id   AF-A0A944BV19-F1
#
_cell.length_a   1.000
_cell.length_b   1.000
_cell.length_c   1.000
_cell.angle_alpha   90.00
_cell.angle_beta   90.00
_cell.angle_gamma   90.00
#
_symmetry.space_group_name_H-M   'P 1'
#
loop_
_entity.id
_entity.type
_entity.pdbx_description
1 polymer ?
#
loop_
_entity_poly.entity_id
_entity_poly.type
_entity_poly.pdbx_seq_one_letter_code
_entity_poly.pdbx_strand_id
1 'polypeptide(L)'
;GYTYAGGIAGKSTSATIENCQNAGDVAAKFLNPYQAEGRQYGAGGIVGSAAAGTKLVNVLNSGKVSSCKQVGGIVGAQVATAASPTKVINGVNYGIVVSTDDASTGGALVGVNTLGTFENAIYDKQIQKVGAVGLANVSGITALKTADLASAKVALPDSAWTKVDGVYPMLSFAKDFALAKLQARSVVKFAEGNCAAYVTSAAQLCNTADVAWSVKTGSNFSVAGEKLSVTVPAEGAVSDVLVSTADGYVRELPLTSLNGKILDGDGTEAVPYLITSTADWKKVSDFIASTGFDFEGSYFKLTTNLDFTDTAFPVIAGAGKAFQADFNGGGYTIDNVAVNATEKTDANYGLFGVVGAEGCVHDLTVGKNSVINAYTSAGGVVGALYGVVYNAKNYAAVATTGTISAGGIAGTAYEGSQLKSCANYGKVTAKTTNAGGIFGASAPSSRVAVDSCANYGEVTATTQYAGGVAGYASVYAKACAN
;
A
#
# COMPACT_ATOMS: atom_id res chain seq x y z
N GLY A 1 -10.92 -21.82 4.75
CA GLY A 1 -12.39 -21.74 4.87
C GLY A 1 -12.95 -20.95 3.70
N TYR A 2 -14.26 -21.03 3.42
CA TYR A 2 -14.82 -20.46 2.19
C TYR A 2 -14.70 -18.93 2.09
N THR A 3 -15.07 -18.21 3.16
CA THR A 3 -15.26 -16.76 3.09
C THR A 3 -14.24 -16.01 3.96
N TYR A 4 -14.49 -15.94 5.27
CA TYR A 4 -13.73 -15.07 6.16
C TYR A 4 -13.09 -15.83 7.33
N ALA A 5 -11.87 -15.44 7.71
CA ALA A 5 -11.19 -15.89 8.92
C ALA A 5 -10.94 -14.70 9.86
N GLY A 6 -11.18 -14.88 11.16
CA GLY A 6 -10.89 -13.87 12.17
C GLY A 6 -10.40 -14.52 13.45
N GLY A 7 -9.43 -13.90 14.15
CA GLY A 7 -8.90 -14.43 15.41
C GLY A 7 -9.94 -14.42 16.55
N ILE A 8 -10.91 -13.50 16.50
CA ILE A 8 -12.03 -13.42 17.45
C ILE A 8 -13.36 -13.78 16.76
N ALA A 9 -13.63 -13.24 15.57
CA ALA A 9 -14.87 -13.50 14.83
C ALA A 9 -14.66 -13.62 13.31
N GLY A 10 -15.17 -14.69 12.69
CA GLY A 10 -15.12 -14.81 11.23
C GLY A 10 -15.90 -13.69 10.51
N LYS A 11 -17.10 -13.38 10.98
CA LYS A 11 -17.92 -12.25 10.51
C LYS A 11 -18.75 -11.69 11.66
N SER A 12 -18.96 -10.38 11.69
CA SER A 12 -19.84 -9.69 12.63
C SER A 12 -20.79 -8.73 11.93
N THR A 13 -21.98 -8.51 12.49
CA THR A 13 -22.97 -7.50 12.05
C THR A 13 -23.61 -6.91 13.31
N SER A 14 -23.73 -5.59 13.42
CA SER A 14 -24.35 -4.90 14.58
C SER A 14 -23.80 -5.33 15.95
N ALA A 15 -22.55 -5.79 16.02
CA ALA A 15 -21.94 -6.36 17.22
C ALA A 15 -20.90 -5.43 17.84
N THR A 16 -20.69 -5.53 19.15
CA THR A 16 -19.55 -4.91 19.84
C THR A 16 -18.52 -5.99 20.16
N ILE A 17 -17.27 -5.75 19.78
CA ILE A 17 -16.10 -6.56 20.17
C ILE A 17 -15.16 -5.61 20.92
N GLU A 18 -15.01 -5.84 22.22
CA GLU A 18 -14.35 -4.91 23.13
C GLU A 18 -13.27 -5.62 23.96
N ASN A 19 -12.13 -4.96 24.18
CA ASN A 19 -11.02 -5.45 25.00
C ASN A 19 -10.54 -6.85 24.56
N CYS A 20 -10.40 -7.07 23.25
CA CYS A 20 -10.04 -8.36 22.66
C CYS A 20 -8.66 -8.32 21.96
N GLN A 21 -7.81 -9.30 22.24
CA GLN A 21 -6.48 -9.44 21.64
C GLN A 21 -6.32 -10.76 20.91
N ASN A 22 -5.78 -10.71 19.68
CA ASN A 22 -5.23 -11.85 18.98
C ASN A 22 -3.70 -11.81 18.96
N ALA A 23 -3.08 -12.92 19.37
CA ALA A 23 -1.62 -13.12 19.31
C ALA A 23 -1.20 -14.32 18.43
N GLY A 24 -2.17 -15.13 17.99
CA GLY A 24 -1.94 -16.31 17.14
C GLY A 24 -2.16 -16.03 15.66
N ASP A 25 -1.72 -16.94 14.82
CA ASP A 25 -1.82 -16.79 13.36
C ASP A 25 -3.26 -17.00 12.85
N VAL A 26 -3.74 -16.08 12.02
CA VAL A 26 -5.05 -16.13 11.36
C VAL A 26 -4.83 -16.33 9.86
N ALA A 27 -5.37 -17.42 9.30
CA ALA A 27 -5.19 -17.74 7.90
C ALA A 27 -6.47 -18.23 7.22
N ALA A 28 -6.92 -17.52 6.18
CA ALA A 28 -7.94 -18.02 5.27
C ALA A 28 -7.27 -18.93 4.22
N LYS A 29 -7.23 -20.24 4.49
CA LYS A 29 -6.59 -21.25 3.61
C LYS A 29 -7.57 -22.00 2.71
N PHE A 30 -7.05 -22.50 1.58
CA PHE A 30 -7.61 -23.64 0.85
C PHE A 30 -7.75 -24.84 1.81
N LEU A 31 -8.91 -25.52 1.80
CA LEU A 31 -9.17 -26.68 2.68
C LEU A 31 -9.85 -27.86 1.98
N ASN A 32 -10.40 -27.69 0.76
CA ASN A 32 -11.02 -28.78 0.01
C ASN A 32 -11.13 -28.45 -1.50
N PRO A 33 -11.27 -29.46 -2.38
CA PRO A 33 -11.33 -29.27 -3.84
C PRO A 33 -12.45 -28.38 -4.37
N TYR A 34 -13.54 -28.19 -3.60
CA TYR A 34 -14.66 -27.34 -4.02
C TYR A 34 -14.36 -25.84 -3.90
N GLN A 35 -13.25 -25.46 -3.25
CA GLN A 35 -12.90 -24.06 -2.97
C GLN A 35 -11.45 -23.77 -3.33
N ALA A 36 -11.15 -23.79 -4.64
CA ALA A 36 -9.83 -23.59 -5.25
C ALA A 36 -8.97 -22.49 -4.60
N GLU A 37 -7.65 -22.67 -4.68
CA GLU A 37 -6.66 -21.67 -4.28
C GLU A 37 -6.88 -20.34 -5.03
N GLY A 38 -6.56 -19.22 -4.38
CA GLY A 38 -6.85 -17.86 -4.86
C GLY A 38 -8.32 -17.42 -4.75
N ARG A 39 -9.23 -18.29 -4.28
CA ARG A 39 -10.66 -17.94 -4.09
C ARG A 39 -11.06 -17.59 -2.66
N GLN A 40 -10.13 -17.64 -1.71
CA GLN A 40 -10.36 -17.27 -0.31
C GLN A 40 -10.74 -15.78 -0.23
N TYR A 41 -11.64 -15.37 0.67
CA TYR A 41 -12.22 -14.03 0.56
C TYR A 41 -11.53 -12.97 1.40
N GLY A 42 -11.32 -13.21 2.71
CA GLY A 42 -10.63 -12.23 3.57
C GLY A 42 -10.21 -12.77 4.93
N ALA A 43 -9.21 -12.13 5.55
CA ALA A 43 -8.74 -12.47 6.88
C ALA A 43 -8.44 -11.21 7.71
N GLY A 44 -8.87 -11.19 8.96
CA GLY A 44 -8.57 -10.11 9.91
C GLY A 44 -8.02 -10.66 11.21
N GLY A 45 -7.04 -9.99 11.83
CA GLY A 45 -6.51 -10.46 13.12
C GLY A 45 -7.58 -10.52 14.21
N ILE A 46 -8.58 -9.62 14.18
CA ILE A 46 -9.74 -9.64 15.07
C ILE A 46 -10.97 -10.18 14.34
N VAL A 47 -11.36 -9.54 13.24
CA VAL A 47 -12.60 -9.85 12.50
C VAL A 47 -12.34 -10.08 11.01
N GLY A 48 -12.76 -11.22 10.47
CA GLY A 48 -12.62 -11.47 9.04
C GLY A 48 -13.46 -10.53 8.17
N SER A 49 -14.73 -10.32 8.53
CA SER A 49 -15.57 -9.25 7.95
C SER A 49 -16.42 -8.56 9.01
N ALA A 50 -16.20 -7.25 9.18
CA ALA A 50 -17.04 -6.39 10.00
C ALA A 50 -18.10 -5.74 9.11
N ALA A 51 -19.37 -6.15 9.26
CA ALA A 51 -20.50 -5.56 8.56
C ALA A 51 -21.16 -4.45 9.39
N ALA A 52 -22.00 -3.65 8.70
CA ALA A 52 -22.82 -2.56 9.21
C ALA A 52 -23.16 -2.63 10.72
N GLY A 53 -22.89 -1.53 11.42
CA GLY A 53 -23.14 -1.38 12.86
C GLY A 53 -22.12 -2.04 13.79
N THR A 54 -21.14 -2.81 13.30
CA THR A 54 -20.09 -3.40 14.15
C THR A 54 -19.18 -2.33 14.76
N LYS A 55 -18.90 -2.43 16.06
CA LYS A 55 -17.91 -1.64 16.79
C LYS A 55 -16.79 -2.54 17.31
N LEU A 56 -15.54 -2.14 17.08
CA LEU A 56 -14.35 -2.74 17.63
C LEU A 56 -13.68 -1.70 18.54
N VAL A 57 -13.51 -2.00 19.82
CA VAL A 57 -13.03 -1.04 20.84
C VAL A 57 -11.92 -1.67 21.67
N ASN A 58 -10.76 -1.01 21.76
CA ASN A 58 -9.57 -1.55 22.43
C ASN A 58 -9.24 -2.96 21.94
N VAL A 59 -8.86 -3.07 20.66
CA VAL A 59 -8.56 -4.37 20.03
C VAL A 59 -7.13 -4.42 19.54
N LEU A 60 -6.46 -5.56 19.71
CA LEU A 60 -5.05 -5.73 19.38
C LEU A 60 -4.81 -6.97 18.52
N ASN A 61 -4.21 -6.80 17.34
CA ASN A 61 -3.57 -7.90 16.64
C ASN A 61 -2.04 -7.83 16.72
N SER A 62 -1.43 -8.94 17.11
CA SER A 62 0.01 -9.17 17.10
C SER A 62 0.43 -10.45 16.36
N GLY A 63 -0.51 -11.35 16.07
CA GLY A 63 -0.26 -12.54 15.26
C GLY A 63 -0.23 -12.24 13.75
N LYS A 64 0.28 -13.17 12.94
CA LYS A 64 0.30 -13.03 11.49
C LYS A 64 -1.09 -13.23 10.90
N VAL A 65 -1.51 -12.39 9.95
CA VAL A 65 -2.79 -12.50 9.24
C VAL A 65 -2.53 -12.80 7.76
N SER A 66 -3.24 -13.76 7.18
CA SER A 66 -3.03 -14.14 5.77
C SER A 66 -4.28 -14.62 5.02
N SER A 67 -4.37 -14.25 3.74
CA SER A 67 -5.35 -14.70 2.73
C SER A 67 -4.79 -14.38 1.33
N CYS A 68 -5.48 -14.74 0.26
CA CYS A 68 -5.11 -14.26 -1.09
C CYS A 68 -5.50 -12.80 -1.36
N LYS A 69 -6.50 -12.29 -0.63
CA LYS A 69 -7.01 -10.91 -0.71
C LYS A 69 -7.75 -10.51 0.57
N GLN A 70 -8.06 -9.22 0.71
CA GLN A 70 -8.80 -8.56 1.80
C GLN A 70 -8.25 -8.94 3.19
N VAL A 71 -7.00 -8.54 3.43
CA VAL A 71 -6.23 -8.92 4.62
C VAL A 71 -5.97 -7.69 5.47
N GLY A 72 -6.42 -7.69 6.72
CA GLY A 72 -6.23 -6.59 7.64
C GLY A 72 -5.64 -7.04 8.97
N GLY A 73 -4.78 -6.23 9.59
CA GLY A 73 -4.32 -6.50 10.94
C GLY A 73 -5.48 -6.59 11.94
N ILE A 74 -6.49 -5.74 11.83
CA ILE A 74 -7.71 -5.79 12.64
C ILE A 74 -8.89 -6.41 11.88
N VAL A 75 -9.24 -5.87 10.69
CA VAL A 75 -10.42 -6.31 9.92
C VAL A 75 -10.06 -6.69 8.48
N GLY A 76 -10.42 -7.89 8.02
CA GLY A 76 -10.20 -8.26 6.60
C GLY A 76 -11.00 -7.37 5.64
N ALA A 77 -12.32 -7.40 5.77
CA ALA A 77 -13.25 -6.58 4.99
C ALA A 77 -14.23 -5.80 5.88
N GLN A 78 -14.16 -4.47 5.81
CA GLN A 78 -15.01 -3.55 6.56
C GLN A 78 -16.15 -3.03 5.67
N VAL A 79 -17.32 -3.67 5.80
CA VAL A 79 -18.48 -3.53 4.90
C VAL A 79 -19.60 -2.76 5.59
N ALA A 80 -19.45 -1.44 5.60
CA ALA A 80 -20.35 -0.49 6.25
C ALA A 80 -21.28 0.23 5.27
N THR A 81 -22.32 0.87 5.82
CA THR A 81 -23.20 1.82 5.10
C THR A 81 -23.21 3.17 5.82
N ALA A 82 -23.58 4.26 5.13
CA ALA A 82 -23.60 5.59 5.74
C ALA A 82 -24.58 5.70 6.92
N ALA A 83 -25.69 4.94 6.87
CA ALA A 83 -26.68 4.86 7.95
C ALA A 83 -26.22 4.00 9.14
N SER A 84 -25.20 3.16 8.98
CA SER A 84 -24.73 2.23 10.00
C SER A 84 -23.22 1.96 9.84
N PRO A 85 -22.37 2.96 10.13
CA PRO A 85 -20.93 2.84 9.97
C PRO A 85 -20.37 1.80 10.95
N THR A 86 -19.39 1.03 10.50
CA THR A 86 -18.53 0.26 11.40
C THR A 86 -17.48 1.16 12.03
N LYS A 87 -17.01 0.84 13.24
CA LYS A 87 -16.01 1.67 13.93
C LYS A 87 -14.87 0.81 14.47
N VAL A 88 -13.63 1.28 14.29
CA VAL A 88 -12.44 0.79 15.00
C VAL A 88 -11.94 1.92 15.88
N ILE A 89 -11.98 1.71 17.20
CA ILE A 89 -11.61 2.69 18.23
C ILE A 89 -10.48 2.07 19.06
N ASN A 90 -9.33 2.74 19.18
CA ASN A 90 -8.14 2.19 19.83
C ASN A 90 -7.75 0.80 19.28
N GLY A 91 -7.76 0.65 17.95
CA GLY A 91 -7.36 -0.59 17.28
C GLY A 91 -5.87 -0.59 16.98
N VAL A 92 -5.11 -1.56 17.50
CA VAL A 92 -3.64 -1.61 17.36
C VAL A 92 -3.22 -2.83 16.54
N ASN A 93 -2.37 -2.65 15.54
CA ASN A 93 -1.70 -3.77 14.85
C ASN A 93 -0.17 -3.66 14.88
N TYR A 94 0.47 -4.70 15.39
CA TYR A 94 1.89 -4.98 15.14
C TYR A 94 2.13 -6.45 14.73
N GLY A 95 1.10 -7.08 14.14
CA GLY A 95 1.21 -8.35 13.42
C GLY A 95 1.45 -8.15 11.93
N ILE A 96 2.07 -9.13 11.26
CA ILE A 96 2.37 -9.11 9.83
C ILE A 96 1.13 -9.47 9.01
N VAL A 97 0.85 -8.72 7.94
CA VAL A 97 -0.33 -8.85 7.06
C VAL A 97 0.10 -9.35 5.67
N VAL A 98 -0.33 -10.54 5.25
CA VAL A 98 0.08 -11.15 3.99
C VAL A 98 -1.10 -11.38 3.06
N SER A 99 -1.15 -10.63 1.96
CA SER A 99 -2.08 -10.82 0.84
C SER A 99 -1.31 -11.36 -0.37
N THR A 100 -1.62 -12.58 -0.83
CA THR A 100 -0.76 -13.27 -1.83
C THR A 100 -1.07 -12.93 -3.29
N ASP A 101 -2.33 -12.67 -3.63
CA ASP A 101 -2.78 -12.55 -5.02
C ASP A 101 -3.17 -11.10 -5.33
N ASP A 102 -3.82 -10.42 -4.38
CA ASP A 102 -4.20 -9.02 -4.47
C ASP A 102 -3.55 -8.22 -3.32
N ALA A 103 -2.29 -7.83 -3.53
CA ALA A 103 -1.51 -7.03 -2.59
C ALA A 103 -2.18 -5.67 -2.27
N SER A 104 -2.98 -5.11 -3.19
CA SER A 104 -3.65 -3.81 -3.00
C SER A 104 -4.72 -3.84 -1.89
N THR A 105 -5.17 -5.05 -1.51
CA THR A 105 -6.16 -5.31 -0.46
C THR A 105 -5.55 -5.84 0.84
N GLY A 106 -4.22 -5.75 1.00
CA GLY A 106 -3.54 -5.92 2.29
C GLY A 106 -3.37 -4.57 2.98
N GLY A 107 -3.83 -4.41 4.21
CA GLY A 107 -3.68 -3.17 5.00
C GLY A 107 -3.32 -3.45 6.46
N ALA A 108 -2.50 -2.58 7.06
CA ALA A 108 -2.04 -2.73 8.45
C ALA A 108 -3.19 -2.80 9.45
N LEU A 109 -4.28 -2.06 9.22
CA LEU A 109 -5.50 -2.14 10.04
C LEU A 109 -6.61 -2.90 9.30
N VAL A 110 -6.88 -2.53 8.05
CA VAL A 110 -8.03 -3.05 7.30
C VAL A 110 -7.65 -3.40 5.86
N GLY A 111 -8.05 -4.56 5.35
CA GLY A 111 -7.77 -4.95 3.97
C GLY A 111 -8.55 -4.12 2.95
N VAL A 112 -9.88 -4.04 3.13
CA VAL A 112 -10.78 -3.18 2.33
C VAL A 112 -11.78 -2.47 3.24
N ASN A 113 -11.98 -1.17 3.04
CA ASN A 113 -12.98 -0.36 3.74
C ASN A 113 -13.99 0.23 2.75
N THR A 114 -15.29 0.15 3.06
CA THR A 114 -16.31 0.96 2.37
C THR A 114 -16.57 2.26 3.14
N LEU A 115 -17.21 2.20 4.31
CA LEU A 115 -17.71 3.36 5.05
C LEU A 115 -17.45 3.29 6.57
N GLY A 116 -16.51 2.44 6.99
CA GLY A 116 -16.12 2.36 8.39
C GLY A 116 -15.14 3.48 8.76
N THR A 117 -15.23 3.92 10.02
CA THR A 117 -14.45 5.03 10.56
C THR A 117 -13.44 4.57 11.61
N PHE A 118 -12.36 5.32 11.75
CA PHE A 118 -11.28 5.04 12.68
C PHE A 118 -11.15 6.16 13.71
N GLU A 119 -10.85 5.79 14.95
CA GLU A 119 -10.56 6.71 16.04
C GLU A 119 -9.37 6.15 16.80
N ASN A 120 -8.24 6.84 16.76
CA ASN A 120 -7.02 6.43 17.46
C ASN A 120 -6.59 4.98 17.13
N ALA A 121 -6.72 4.57 15.87
CA ALA A 121 -6.17 3.30 15.39
C ALA A 121 -4.68 3.47 15.08
N ILE A 122 -3.85 2.47 15.38
CA ILE A 122 -2.39 2.61 15.35
C ILE A 122 -1.75 1.35 14.75
N TYR A 123 -0.68 1.51 13.98
CA TYR A 123 0.16 0.38 13.57
C TYR A 123 1.66 0.69 13.57
N ASP A 124 2.45 -0.38 13.63
CA ASP A 124 3.89 -0.32 13.41
C ASP A 124 4.20 -0.29 11.90
N LYS A 125 4.84 0.79 11.44
CA LYS A 125 5.21 0.97 10.02
C LYS A 125 6.62 0.46 9.66
N GLN A 126 7.38 -0.04 10.64
CA GLN A 126 8.75 -0.51 10.45
C GLN A 126 8.86 -2.05 10.43
N ILE A 127 7.92 -2.80 11.00
CA ILE A 127 7.91 -4.27 10.85
C ILE A 127 7.45 -4.74 9.46
N GLN A 128 6.73 -3.90 8.72
CA GLN A 128 6.26 -4.20 7.37
C GLN A 128 5.92 -2.91 6.62
N LYS A 129 6.24 -2.85 5.32
CA LYS A 129 5.67 -1.85 4.41
C LYS A 129 4.31 -2.32 3.89
N VAL A 130 3.25 -1.69 4.38
CA VAL A 130 1.86 -1.88 3.94
C VAL A 130 1.07 -0.64 4.36
N GLY A 131 0.10 -0.19 3.54
CA GLY A 131 -0.70 0.99 3.87
C GLY A 131 -1.68 0.74 5.02
N ALA A 132 -2.33 1.79 5.52
CA ALA A 132 -3.24 1.69 6.65
C ALA A 132 -4.53 0.89 6.29
N VAL A 133 -5.09 1.19 5.12
CA VAL A 133 -6.26 0.51 4.54
C VAL A 133 -5.97 0.17 3.08
N GLY A 134 -5.65 -1.09 2.78
CA GLY A 134 -4.99 -1.42 1.52
C GLY A 134 -3.70 -0.60 1.38
N LEU A 135 -3.53 0.09 0.25
CA LEU A 135 -2.45 1.06 0.03
C LEU A 135 -2.80 2.51 0.44
N ALA A 136 -3.98 2.77 1.03
CA ALA A 136 -4.43 4.11 1.37
C ALA A 136 -4.08 4.53 2.81
N ASN A 137 -3.79 5.82 2.99
CA ASN A 137 -3.79 6.51 4.28
C ASN A 137 -5.20 6.98 4.62
N VAL A 138 -5.65 6.80 5.86
CA VAL A 138 -7.02 7.10 6.29
C VAL A 138 -7.03 7.83 7.62
N SER A 139 -7.81 8.91 7.70
CA SER A 139 -7.97 9.72 8.92
C SER A 139 -8.43 8.87 10.11
N GLY A 140 -7.86 9.16 11.29
CA GLY A 140 -8.06 8.37 12.51
C GLY A 140 -7.16 7.15 12.65
N ILE A 141 -6.30 6.86 11.65
CA ILE A 141 -5.23 5.86 11.74
C ILE A 141 -3.86 6.55 11.76
N THR A 142 -2.98 6.13 12.66
CA THR A 142 -1.62 6.65 12.81
C THR A 142 -0.58 5.54 12.56
N ALA A 143 0.36 5.82 11.67
CA ALA A 143 1.52 4.95 11.39
C ALA A 143 2.70 5.36 12.29
N LEU A 144 3.05 4.54 13.28
CA LEU A 144 4.14 4.83 14.23
C LEU A 144 5.40 4.02 13.93
N LYS A 145 6.56 4.60 14.27
CA LYS A 145 7.83 3.86 14.35
C LYS A 145 7.74 2.82 15.47
N THR A 146 8.52 1.75 15.37
CA THR A 146 8.57 0.70 16.40
C THR A 146 8.90 1.26 17.78
N ALA A 147 9.83 2.22 17.86
CA ALA A 147 10.20 2.87 19.12
C ALA A 147 9.07 3.71 19.73
N ASP A 148 8.24 4.37 18.91
CA ASP A 148 7.12 5.21 19.35
C ASP A 148 5.93 4.35 19.79
N LEU A 149 5.63 3.28 19.04
CA LEU A 149 4.59 2.32 19.41
C LEU A 149 4.97 1.56 20.68
N ALA A 150 6.23 1.16 20.83
CA ALA A 150 6.76 0.48 22.03
C ALA A 150 7.20 1.45 23.16
N SER A 151 6.57 2.62 23.27
CA SER A 151 6.77 3.53 24.40
C SER A 151 5.60 3.49 25.39
N ALA A 152 5.90 3.68 26.68
CA ALA A 152 4.91 3.93 27.72
C ALA A 152 3.98 5.14 27.42
N LYS A 153 4.44 6.07 26.56
CA LYS A 153 3.72 7.29 26.16
C LYS A 153 2.78 7.12 24.96
N VAL A 154 2.67 5.92 24.37
CA VAL A 154 1.72 5.69 23.27
C VAL A 154 0.29 6.06 23.72
N ALA A 155 -0.45 6.73 22.84
CA ALA A 155 -1.74 7.35 23.15
C ALA A 155 -2.89 6.34 23.26
N LEU A 156 -2.80 5.37 24.17
CA LEU A 156 -3.84 4.36 24.45
C LEU A 156 -4.32 4.48 25.91
N PRO A 157 -5.60 4.20 26.20
CA PRO A 157 -6.17 4.43 27.53
C PRO A 157 -5.69 3.40 28.56
N ASP A 158 -5.18 3.89 29.70
CA ASP A 158 -4.64 3.06 30.79
C ASP A 158 -5.68 2.11 31.42
N SER A 159 -6.98 2.37 31.21
CA SER A 159 -8.08 1.53 31.67
C SER A 159 -8.14 0.15 30.98
N ALA A 160 -7.55 0.01 29.78
CA ALA A 160 -7.55 -1.24 29.02
C ALA A 160 -6.15 -1.71 28.60
N TRP A 161 -5.16 -0.82 28.56
CA TRP A 161 -3.84 -1.09 27.98
C TRP A 161 -2.70 -1.03 29.00
N THR A 162 -1.80 -2.00 28.92
CA THR A 162 -0.50 -1.98 29.57
C THR A 162 0.54 -1.44 28.59
N LYS A 163 1.26 -0.39 28.99
CA LYS A 163 2.28 0.29 28.18
C LYS A 163 3.58 0.39 28.99
N VAL A 164 4.71 -0.03 28.42
CA VAL A 164 6.03 -0.04 29.08
C VAL A 164 7.07 0.33 28.02
N ASP A 165 8.04 1.19 28.34
CA ASP A 165 9.08 1.56 27.38
C ASP A 165 9.93 0.34 26.97
N GLY A 166 10.09 0.14 25.66
CA GLY A 166 10.78 -1.02 25.08
C GLY A 166 9.90 -2.25 24.85
N VAL A 167 8.59 -2.17 25.11
CA VAL A 167 7.62 -3.27 24.93
C VAL A 167 6.40 -2.72 24.17
N TYR A 168 5.92 -3.43 23.15
CA TYR A 168 4.68 -3.05 22.47
C TYR A 168 3.48 -3.06 23.44
N PRO A 169 2.49 -2.17 23.24
CA PRO A 169 1.30 -2.12 24.10
C PRO A 169 0.50 -3.41 23.97
N MET A 170 -0.01 -3.91 25.09
CA MET A 170 -0.88 -5.08 25.14
C MET A 170 -2.12 -4.79 25.98
N LEU A 171 -3.20 -5.52 25.77
CA LEU A 171 -4.38 -5.38 26.62
C LEU A 171 -4.07 -5.96 28.01
N SER A 172 -4.47 -5.25 29.07
CA SER A 172 -4.03 -5.54 30.44
C SER A 172 -4.47 -6.91 30.96
N PHE A 173 -5.53 -7.50 30.40
CA PHE A 173 -5.96 -8.87 30.71
C PHE A 173 -5.00 -9.94 30.13
N ALA A 174 -4.25 -9.61 29.07
CA ALA A 174 -3.44 -10.54 28.30
C ALA A 174 -1.99 -10.68 28.80
N LYS A 175 -1.60 -9.88 29.80
CA LYS A 175 -0.23 -9.75 30.33
C LYS A 175 0.42 -11.07 30.76
N ASP A 176 -0.38 -12.05 31.17
CA ASP A 176 0.08 -13.32 31.73
C ASP A 176 0.17 -14.44 30.65
N PHE A 177 -0.33 -14.21 29.43
CA PHE A 177 -0.24 -15.21 28.34
C PHE A 177 1.16 -15.20 27.70
N ALA A 178 1.83 -16.35 27.72
CA ALA A 178 3.18 -16.55 27.18
C ALA A 178 3.38 -16.01 25.75
N LEU A 179 2.50 -16.37 24.81
CA LEU A 179 2.56 -15.86 23.43
C LEU A 179 2.34 -14.34 23.35
N ALA A 180 1.44 -13.77 24.15
CA ALA A 180 1.22 -12.32 24.19
C ALA A 180 2.47 -11.57 24.70
N LYS A 181 3.13 -12.09 25.75
CA LYS A 181 4.42 -11.55 26.24
C LYS A 181 5.50 -11.62 25.16
N LEU A 182 5.68 -12.76 24.48
CA LEU A 182 6.67 -12.89 23.40
C LEU A 182 6.40 -11.88 22.28
N GLN A 183 5.15 -11.81 21.80
CA GLN A 183 4.76 -10.87 20.76
C GLN A 183 5.06 -9.42 21.18
N ALA A 184 4.68 -9.03 22.40
CA ALA A 184 4.88 -7.68 22.91
C ALA A 184 6.36 -7.32 23.16
N ARG A 185 7.18 -8.27 23.60
CA ARG A 185 8.62 -8.09 23.89
C ARG A 185 9.52 -8.19 22.65
N SER A 186 9.04 -8.74 21.54
CA SER A 186 9.79 -8.86 20.28
C SER A 186 9.90 -7.53 19.53
N VAL A 187 10.54 -6.54 20.15
CA VAL A 187 10.68 -5.16 19.65
C VAL A 187 12.03 -4.99 18.97
N VAL A 188 12.02 -4.52 17.72
CA VAL A 188 13.20 -4.23 16.90
C VAL A 188 13.20 -2.75 16.54
N LYS A 189 14.08 -1.95 17.15
CA LYS A 189 14.20 -0.52 16.84
C LYS A 189 15.13 -0.34 15.65
N PHE A 190 14.54 -0.20 14.47
CA PHE A 190 15.25 0.18 13.25
C PHE A 190 15.65 1.66 13.29
N ALA A 191 16.76 2.00 12.63
CA ALA A 191 17.20 3.38 12.46
C ALA A 191 16.22 4.21 11.60
N GLU A 192 16.45 5.52 11.50
CA GLU A 192 15.68 6.38 10.61
C GLU A 192 15.74 5.88 9.15
N GLY A 193 14.62 5.97 8.43
CA GLY A 193 14.50 5.46 7.06
C GLY A 193 14.62 3.94 6.89
N ASN A 194 14.85 3.17 7.96
CA ASN A 194 14.98 1.72 7.92
C ASN A 194 13.68 1.02 8.40
N CYS A 195 13.40 -0.15 7.83
CA CYS A 195 12.32 -1.04 8.23
C CYS A 195 12.72 -2.50 7.93
N ALA A 196 11.93 -3.48 8.36
CA ALA A 196 12.20 -4.90 8.12
C ALA A 196 12.29 -5.24 6.62
N ALA A 197 11.55 -4.55 5.76
CA ALA A 197 11.64 -4.69 4.30
C ALA A 197 12.82 -3.93 3.66
N TYR A 198 13.50 -3.06 4.42
CA TYR A 198 14.64 -2.26 3.97
C TYR A 198 15.61 -2.00 5.13
N VAL A 199 16.43 -3.01 5.44
CA VAL A 199 17.46 -2.94 6.49
C VAL A 199 18.80 -2.62 5.83
N THR A 200 19.25 -1.38 5.92
CA THR A 200 20.56 -0.92 5.39
C THR A 200 21.56 -0.56 6.49
N SER A 201 21.11 -0.55 7.74
CA SER A 201 21.91 -0.27 8.93
C SER A 201 21.54 -1.20 10.09
N ALA A 202 22.34 -1.20 11.15
CA ALA A 202 22.07 -2.04 12.32
C ALA A 202 20.83 -1.56 13.11
N ALA A 203 20.07 -2.51 13.66
CA ALA A 203 18.91 -2.25 14.50
C ALA A 203 19.12 -2.77 15.94
N GLN A 204 18.47 -2.12 16.92
CA GLN A 204 18.50 -2.58 18.32
C GLN A 204 17.42 -3.63 18.56
N LEU A 205 17.82 -4.78 19.11
CA LEU A 205 16.95 -5.83 19.62
C LEU A 205 16.69 -5.57 21.11
N CYS A 206 15.42 -5.41 21.49
CA CYS A 206 15.05 -5.17 22.89
C CYS A 206 14.77 -6.49 23.64
N ASN A 207 14.70 -6.40 24.97
CA ASN A 207 14.27 -7.47 25.87
C ASN A 207 15.10 -8.78 25.75
N THR A 208 16.38 -8.68 25.44
CA THR A 208 17.31 -9.82 25.22
C THR A 208 17.53 -10.73 26.43
N ALA A 209 17.19 -10.26 27.64
CA ALA A 209 17.17 -11.08 28.86
C ALA A 209 15.93 -12.00 28.95
N ASP A 210 14.83 -11.63 28.30
CA ASP A 210 13.54 -12.34 28.28
C ASP A 210 13.28 -13.08 26.95
N VAL A 211 13.95 -12.68 25.88
CA VAL A 211 13.72 -13.12 24.50
C VAL A 211 15.03 -13.53 23.86
N ALA A 212 15.13 -14.78 23.42
CA ALA A 212 16.26 -15.26 22.63
C ALA A 212 16.06 -14.88 21.16
N TRP A 213 17.11 -14.35 20.53
CA TRP A 213 17.08 -13.85 19.15
C TRP A 213 18.07 -14.61 18.26
N SER A 214 17.65 -14.90 17.02
CA SER A 214 18.49 -15.49 15.98
C SER A 214 18.01 -15.09 14.58
N VAL A 215 18.77 -15.42 13.54
CA VAL A 215 18.34 -15.36 12.14
C VAL A 215 18.41 -16.75 11.52
N LYS A 216 17.54 -17.06 10.56
CA LYS A 216 17.45 -18.41 9.99
C LYS A 216 18.63 -18.78 9.08
N THR A 217 19.12 -17.84 8.28
CA THR A 217 20.15 -18.12 7.26
C THR A 217 21.52 -17.62 7.69
N GLY A 218 21.63 -16.38 8.17
CA GLY A 218 22.88 -15.83 8.71
C GLY A 218 23.90 -15.33 7.67
N SER A 219 23.55 -15.31 6.38
CA SER A 219 24.48 -14.91 5.30
C SER A 219 24.78 -13.41 5.26
N ASN A 220 23.73 -12.60 5.32
CA ASN A 220 23.81 -11.12 5.26
C ASN A 220 23.34 -10.45 6.54
N PHE A 221 22.70 -11.20 7.44
CA PHE A 221 22.22 -10.72 8.73
C PHE A 221 22.89 -11.50 9.84
N SER A 222 23.12 -10.85 10.99
CA SER A 222 23.67 -11.53 12.17
C SER A 222 23.17 -10.89 13.46
N VAL A 223 22.97 -11.72 14.49
CA VAL A 223 22.55 -11.28 15.82
C VAL A 223 23.71 -11.42 16.80
N ALA A 224 24.00 -10.35 17.55
CA ALA A 224 24.99 -10.37 18.62
C ALA A 224 24.51 -9.46 19.78
N GLY A 225 24.12 -10.07 20.91
CA GLY A 225 23.53 -9.35 22.04
C GLY A 225 22.29 -8.56 21.61
N GLU A 226 22.25 -7.26 21.93
CA GLU A 226 21.17 -6.34 21.56
C GLU A 226 21.23 -5.83 20.10
N LYS A 227 22.08 -6.40 19.24
CA LYS A 227 22.31 -5.87 17.89
C LYS A 227 21.94 -6.86 16.80
N LEU A 228 21.02 -6.45 15.93
CA LEU A 228 20.87 -6.99 14.58
C LEU A 228 21.81 -6.19 13.65
N SER A 229 22.78 -6.87 13.04
CA SER A 229 23.67 -6.30 12.04
C SER A 229 23.32 -6.80 10.65
N VAL A 230 23.64 -6.00 9.63
CA VAL A 230 23.39 -6.31 8.21
C VAL A 230 24.63 -6.00 7.37
N THR A 231 24.88 -6.84 6.36
CA THR A 231 25.80 -6.60 5.26
C THR A 231 24.96 -6.34 4.01
N VAL A 232 24.83 -5.07 3.63
CA VAL A 232 24.04 -4.64 2.46
C VAL A 232 24.65 -5.27 1.20
N PRO A 233 23.85 -5.92 0.33
CA PRO A 233 24.37 -6.49 -0.91
C PRO A 233 24.80 -5.37 -1.87
N ALA A 234 25.81 -5.61 -2.70
CA ALA A 234 26.26 -4.62 -3.68
C ALA A 234 25.16 -4.31 -4.72
N GLU A 235 24.44 -5.34 -5.16
CA GLU A 235 23.35 -5.28 -6.13
C GLU A 235 22.18 -6.17 -5.70
N GLY A 236 20.98 -5.85 -6.18
CA GLY A 236 19.76 -6.63 -5.89
C GLY A 236 19.33 -6.58 -4.43
N ALA A 237 18.68 -7.65 -3.98
CA ALA A 237 18.14 -7.81 -2.63
C ALA A 237 18.49 -9.18 -2.04
N VAL A 238 18.68 -9.22 -0.72
CA VAL A 238 18.89 -10.43 0.08
C VAL A 238 17.88 -10.46 1.21
N SER A 239 17.35 -11.63 1.53
CA SER A 239 16.35 -11.80 2.58
C SER A 239 16.77 -12.86 3.60
N ASP A 240 16.29 -12.70 4.82
CA ASP A 240 16.41 -13.66 5.92
C ASP A 240 15.15 -13.55 6.79
N VAL A 241 15.07 -14.31 7.89
CA VAL A 241 14.00 -14.20 8.88
C VAL A 241 14.64 -14.04 10.24
N LEU A 242 14.34 -12.93 10.90
CA LEU A 242 14.63 -12.74 12.31
C LEU A 242 13.64 -13.56 13.13
N VAL A 243 14.16 -14.33 14.07
CA VAL A 243 13.39 -15.24 14.93
C VAL A 243 13.58 -14.81 16.37
N SER A 244 12.48 -14.57 17.07
CA SER A 244 12.45 -14.40 18.52
C SER A 244 11.72 -15.55 19.19
N THR A 245 12.26 -16.05 20.31
CA THR A 245 11.67 -17.17 21.06
C THR A 245 11.65 -16.90 22.57
N ALA A 246 10.59 -17.36 23.22
CA ALA A 246 10.41 -17.39 24.68
C ALA A 246 9.27 -18.35 25.03
N ASP A 247 9.32 -18.99 26.21
CA ASP A 247 8.25 -19.87 26.73
C ASP A 247 7.77 -20.97 25.74
N GLY A 248 8.65 -21.45 24.85
CA GLY A 248 8.32 -22.44 23.80
C GLY A 248 7.60 -21.88 22.56
N TYR A 249 7.32 -20.57 22.52
CA TYR A 249 6.73 -19.89 21.38
C TYR A 249 7.80 -19.28 20.46
N VAL A 250 7.42 -19.02 19.22
CA VAL A 250 8.26 -18.46 18.16
C VAL A 250 7.50 -17.30 17.50
N ARG A 251 8.17 -16.17 17.27
CA ARG A 251 7.73 -15.11 16.36
C ARG A 251 8.77 -14.96 15.24
N GLU A 252 8.28 -14.75 14.03
CA GLU A 252 9.10 -14.55 12.83
C GLU A 252 8.86 -13.16 12.24
N LEU A 253 9.93 -12.45 11.93
CA LEU A 253 9.93 -11.18 11.20
C LEU A 253 10.77 -11.33 9.93
N PRO A 254 10.16 -11.35 8.73
CA PRO A 254 10.90 -11.34 7.47
C PRO A 254 11.77 -10.09 7.37
N LEU A 255 13.04 -10.27 7.02
CA LEU A 255 14.00 -9.20 6.78
C LEU A 255 14.41 -9.17 5.31
N THR A 256 14.62 -7.97 4.78
CA THR A 256 15.22 -7.74 3.46
C THR A 256 16.23 -6.60 3.54
N SER A 257 17.38 -6.78 2.90
CA SER A 257 18.39 -5.75 2.65
C SER A 257 18.64 -5.63 1.14
N LEU A 258 18.81 -4.42 0.65
CA LEU A 258 19.03 -4.12 -0.77
C LEU A 258 19.77 -2.80 -0.90
N ASN A 259 20.49 -2.61 -2.00
CA ASN A 259 21.12 -1.34 -2.34
C ASN A 259 20.16 -0.50 -3.21
N GLY A 260 19.52 0.51 -2.62
CA GLY A 260 18.57 1.38 -3.33
C GLY A 260 19.21 2.36 -4.31
N LYS A 261 20.55 2.50 -4.33
CA LYS A 261 21.25 3.42 -5.23
C LYS A 261 21.41 2.81 -6.62
N ILE A 262 20.37 2.93 -7.42
CA ILE A 262 20.27 2.36 -8.79
C ILE A 262 20.61 3.36 -9.91
N LEU A 263 20.74 4.65 -9.59
CA LEU A 263 20.97 5.76 -10.52
C LEU A 263 21.96 6.76 -9.93
N ASP A 264 22.43 7.69 -10.77
CA ASP A 264 23.21 8.85 -10.33
C ASP A 264 22.36 9.75 -9.43
N GLY A 265 22.98 10.27 -8.37
CA GLY A 265 22.32 10.93 -7.24
C GLY A 265 22.44 10.13 -5.94
N ASP A 266 21.78 10.59 -4.89
CA ASP A 266 21.57 9.83 -3.64
C ASP A 266 20.08 9.68 -3.28
N GLY A 267 19.19 10.27 -4.08
CA GLY A 267 17.75 10.19 -3.90
C GLY A 267 17.19 11.18 -2.89
N THR A 268 18.00 12.08 -2.31
CA THR A 268 17.50 13.20 -1.51
C THR A 268 16.90 14.30 -2.38
N GLU A 269 16.09 15.19 -1.81
CA GLU A 269 15.53 16.36 -2.52
C GLU A 269 16.63 17.26 -3.12
N ALA A 270 17.78 17.36 -2.44
CA ALA A 270 18.92 18.16 -2.89
C ALA A 270 19.72 17.47 -4.02
N VAL A 271 19.76 16.14 -4.06
CA VAL A 271 20.53 15.35 -5.04
C VAL A 271 19.67 14.16 -5.54
N PRO A 272 18.57 14.45 -6.27
CA PRO A 272 17.61 13.42 -6.68
C PRO A 272 18.23 12.42 -7.65
N TYR A 273 17.64 11.23 -7.72
CA TYR A 273 18.00 10.23 -8.72
C TYR A 273 17.69 10.75 -10.13
N LEU A 274 18.73 10.87 -10.96
CA LEU A 274 18.62 11.43 -12.30
C LEU A 274 18.24 10.36 -13.32
N ILE A 275 17.18 10.62 -14.08
CA ILE A 275 16.77 9.82 -15.23
C ILE A 275 17.15 10.61 -16.48
N THR A 276 18.15 10.08 -17.19
CA THR A 276 18.75 10.71 -18.38
C THR A 276 18.42 9.98 -19.68
N SER A 277 17.83 8.79 -19.57
CA SER A 277 17.62 7.87 -20.68
C SER A 277 16.44 6.91 -20.41
N THR A 278 15.95 6.26 -21.47
CA THR A 278 14.98 5.15 -21.36
C THR A 278 15.57 3.94 -20.63
N ALA A 279 16.90 3.75 -20.67
CA ALA A 279 17.59 2.74 -19.90
C ALA A 279 17.53 3.03 -18.39
N ASP A 280 17.67 4.28 -17.96
CA ASP A 280 17.52 4.67 -16.55
C ASP A 280 16.09 4.47 -16.06
N TRP A 281 15.10 4.87 -16.87
CA TRP A 281 13.69 4.58 -16.61
C TRP A 281 13.44 3.07 -16.44
N LYS A 282 14.05 2.23 -17.30
CA LYS A 282 13.96 0.77 -17.19
C LYS A 282 14.59 0.24 -15.90
N LYS A 283 15.75 0.76 -15.46
CA LYS A 283 16.37 0.37 -14.17
C LYS A 283 15.41 0.57 -13.00
N VAL A 284 14.67 1.69 -12.96
CA VAL A 284 13.67 1.95 -11.91
C VAL A 284 12.54 0.91 -11.96
N SER A 285 11.96 0.68 -13.14
CA SER A 285 10.89 -0.34 -13.30
C SER A 285 11.35 -1.74 -12.91
N ASP A 286 12.51 -2.20 -13.42
CA ASP A 286 13.10 -3.51 -13.13
C ASP A 286 13.40 -3.69 -11.63
N PHE A 287 13.91 -2.65 -10.96
CA PHE A 287 14.25 -2.72 -9.54
C PHE A 287 13.02 -2.83 -8.65
N ILE A 288 11.97 -2.05 -8.92
CA ILE A 288 10.70 -2.14 -8.20
C ILE A 288 10.03 -3.51 -8.46
N ALA A 289 10.07 -4.00 -9.70
CA ALA A 289 9.50 -5.29 -10.06
C ALA A 289 10.20 -6.46 -9.33
N SER A 290 11.53 -6.47 -9.31
CA SER A 290 12.35 -7.54 -8.74
C SER A 290 12.44 -7.51 -7.20
N THR A 291 12.56 -6.32 -6.60
CA THR A 291 12.76 -6.19 -5.14
C THR A 291 11.48 -5.84 -4.38
N GLY A 292 10.51 -5.19 -5.02
CA GLY A 292 9.38 -4.56 -4.34
C GLY A 292 9.73 -3.29 -3.55
N PHE A 293 10.94 -2.76 -3.65
CA PHE A 293 11.30 -1.48 -3.04
C PHE A 293 10.49 -0.36 -3.68
N ASP A 294 9.87 0.49 -2.85
CA ASP A 294 8.87 1.49 -3.29
C ASP A 294 9.44 2.92 -3.40
N PHE A 295 10.69 3.13 -2.95
CA PHE A 295 11.36 4.43 -2.91
C PHE A 295 10.69 5.50 -2.03
N GLU A 296 9.89 5.15 -1.02
CA GLU A 296 9.31 6.13 -0.07
C GLU A 296 10.36 7.12 0.48
N GLY A 297 10.08 8.42 0.38
CA GLY A 297 10.98 9.48 0.82
C GLY A 297 12.18 9.74 -0.09
N SER A 298 12.26 9.09 -1.25
CA SER A 298 13.26 9.38 -2.29
C SER A 298 12.69 10.32 -3.37
N TYR A 299 13.58 11.00 -4.09
CA TYR A 299 13.26 11.96 -5.14
C TYR A 299 13.92 11.55 -6.46
N PHE A 300 13.16 11.65 -7.56
CA PHE A 300 13.60 11.37 -8.93
C PHE A 300 13.41 12.60 -9.81
N LYS A 301 14.27 12.77 -10.81
CA LYS A 301 14.17 13.89 -11.75
C LYS A 301 14.50 13.50 -13.19
N LEU A 302 13.61 13.82 -14.13
CA LEU A 302 13.94 13.81 -15.55
C LEU A 302 14.87 14.97 -15.90
N THR A 303 15.85 14.70 -16.76
CA THR A 303 16.81 15.70 -17.27
C THR A 303 16.71 15.93 -18.77
N THR A 304 15.85 15.17 -19.46
CA THR A 304 15.62 15.21 -20.91
C THR A 304 14.25 14.62 -21.23
N ASN A 305 13.76 14.86 -22.45
CA ASN A 305 12.67 14.08 -23.03
C ASN A 305 13.11 12.62 -23.19
N LEU A 306 12.17 11.68 -23.03
CA LEU A 306 12.37 10.26 -23.29
C LEU A 306 11.50 9.82 -24.47
N ASP A 307 12.06 8.96 -25.32
CA ASP A 307 11.41 8.45 -26.53
C ASP A 307 11.50 6.92 -26.57
N PHE A 308 10.35 6.25 -26.70
CA PHE A 308 10.20 4.81 -26.63
C PHE A 308 9.88 4.12 -27.98
N THR A 309 10.00 4.77 -29.14
CA THR A 309 9.60 4.22 -30.47
C THR A 309 9.99 2.75 -30.70
N ASP A 310 11.23 2.37 -30.39
CA ASP A 310 11.76 1.01 -30.63
C ASP A 310 11.93 0.19 -29.34
N THR A 311 11.27 0.57 -28.23
CA THR A 311 11.46 -0.02 -26.90
C THR A 311 10.12 -0.35 -26.23
N ALA A 312 9.93 -1.61 -25.84
CA ALA A 312 8.79 -2.02 -25.02
C ALA A 312 8.77 -1.24 -23.70
N PHE A 313 7.70 -0.49 -23.44
CA PHE A 313 7.63 0.44 -22.32
C PHE A 313 7.56 -0.30 -20.96
N PRO A 314 8.57 -0.13 -20.07
CA PRO A 314 8.57 -0.79 -18.79
C PRO A 314 7.88 0.11 -17.75
N VAL A 315 6.64 -0.23 -17.42
CA VAL A 315 5.79 0.51 -16.48
C VAL A 315 6.46 0.55 -15.09
N ILE A 316 6.63 1.75 -14.53
CA ILE A 316 7.14 1.89 -13.16
C ILE A 316 6.05 1.45 -12.18
N ALA A 317 6.37 0.57 -11.22
CA ALA A 317 5.41 0.03 -10.26
C ALA A 317 4.15 -0.63 -10.90
N GLY A 318 4.36 -1.47 -11.92
CA GLY A 318 3.33 -2.39 -12.41
C GLY A 318 3.11 -3.60 -11.48
N ALA A 319 2.24 -4.53 -11.89
CA ALA A 319 2.02 -5.83 -11.25
C ALA A 319 1.77 -5.79 -9.71
N GLY A 320 1.01 -4.80 -9.25
CA GLY A 320 0.64 -4.65 -7.83
C GLY A 320 1.74 -4.12 -6.91
N LYS A 321 2.88 -3.69 -7.46
CA LYS A 321 3.86 -2.87 -6.73
C LYS A 321 3.37 -1.41 -6.64
N ALA A 322 4.02 -0.60 -5.79
CA ALA A 322 3.72 0.84 -5.66
C ALA A 322 4.99 1.68 -5.79
N PHE A 323 4.85 2.87 -6.37
CA PHE A 323 5.85 3.94 -6.34
C PHE A 323 5.45 4.95 -5.26
N GLN A 324 6.33 5.18 -4.29
CA GLN A 324 6.13 6.00 -3.10
C GLN A 324 7.10 7.20 -3.03
N ALA A 325 7.91 7.39 -4.08
CA ALA A 325 8.83 8.52 -4.22
C ALA A 325 8.15 9.76 -4.80
N ASP A 326 8.85 10.89 -4.71
CA ASP A 326 8.59 12.09 -5.52
C ASP A 326 9.24 11.94 -6.90
N PHE A 327 8.51 12.25 -7.97
CA PHE A 327 8.97 12.22 -9.35
C PHE A 327 8.72 13.56 -10.03
N ASN A 328 9.80 14.29 -10.28
CA ASN A 328 9.83 15.56 -10.98
C ASN A 328 10.13 15.35 -12.47
N GLY A 329 9.12 15.51 -13.32
CA GLY A 329 9.24 15.42 -14.77
C GLY A 329 9.99 16.59 -15.43
N GLY A 330 10.33 17.65 -14.70
CA GLY A 330 11.15 18.77 -15.18
C GLY A 330 10.54 19.61 -16.31
N GLY A 331 9.26 19.42 -16.63
CA GLY A 331 8.60 19.93 -17.83
C GLY A 331 8.87 19.11 -19.10
N TYR A 332 9.63 18.02 -19.01
CA TYR A 332 9.97 17.17 -20.14
C TYR A 332 8.79 16.28 -20.59
N THR A 333 8.93 15.72 -21.79
CA THR A 333 7.96 14.83 -22.42
C THR A 333 8.48 13.41 -22.48
N ILE A 334 7.62 12.45 -22.14
CA ILE A 334 7.81 11.03 -22.43
C ILE A 334 6.86 10.66 -23.58
N ASP A 335 7.39 10.28 -24.74
CA ASP A 335 6.60 10.01 -25.96
C ASP A 335 6.87 8.61 -26.55
N ASN A 336 6.04 8.23 -27.53
CA ASN A 336 6.05 6.93 -28.20
C ASN A 336 5.88 5.74 -27.23
N VAL A 337 5.20 5.96 -26.09
CA VAL A 337 4.88 4.89 -25.13
C VAL A 337 3.77 4.02 -25.69
N ALA A 338 4.07 2.75 -25.95
CA ALA A 338 3.10 1.76 -26.40
C ALA A 338 2.82 0.74 -25.29
N VAL A 339 1.64 0.83 -24.66
CA VAL A 339 1.13 -0.15 -23.70
C VAL A 339 -0.13 -0.80 -24.26
N ASN A 340 -0.12 -2.12 -24.40
CA ASN A 340 -1.25 -2.90 -24.93
C ASN A 340 -1.50 -4.14 -24.05
N ALA A 341 -2.07 -3.89 -22.87
CA ALA A 341 -2.33 -4.92 -21.86
C ALA A 341 -3.79 -5.43 -22.00
N THR A 342 -3.95 -6.71 -22.32
CA THR A 342 -5.24 -7.31 -22.73
C THR A 342 -5.71 -8.47 -21.84
N GLU A 343 -4.87 -8.96 -20.93
CA GLU A 343 -5.23 -10.08 -20.05
C GLU A 343 -6.11 -9.63 -18.89
N LYS A 344 -6.93 -10.53 -18.34
CA LYS A 344 -7.86 -10.17 -17.24
C LYS A 344 -7.14 -9.74 -15.96
N THR A 345 -5.89 -10.15 -15.81
CA THR A 345 -4.97 -9.77 -14.73
C THR A 345 -4.28 -8.43 -14.98
N ASP A 346 -4.40 -7.85 -16.18
CA ASP A 346 -3.81 -6.56 -16.51
C ASP A 346 -4.59 -5.43 -15.85
N ALA A 347 -4.02 -4.95 -14.74
CA ALA A 347 -4.55 -3.88 -13.92
C ALA A 347 -3.56 -2.75 -13.71
N ASN A 348 -4.14 -1.55 -13.68
CA ASN A 348 -3.47 -0.29 -13.33
C ASN A 348 -2.26 -0.03 -14.24
N TYR A 349 -2.52 0.44 -15.45
CA TYR A 349 -1.49 0.84 -16.41
C TYR A 349 -1.50 2.34 -16.70
N GLY A 350 -0.30 2.87 -16.89
CA GLY A 350 0.04 4.24 -17.28
C GLY A 350 1.54 4.33 -17.48
N LEU A 351 2.14 5.52 -17.35
CA LEU A 351 3.59 5.60 -17.15
C LEU A 351 3.98 4.91 -15.83
N PHE A 352 3.18 5.16 -14.79
CA PHE A 352 3.22 4.49 -13.50
C PHE A 352 2.02 3.56 -13.37
N GLY A 353 2.23 2.35 -12.85
CA GLY A 353 1.14 1.41 -12.57
C GLY A 353 0.35 1.84 -11.34
N VAL A 354 1.03 1.89 -10.19
CA VAL A 354 0.47 2.44 -8.94
C VAL A 354 1.37 3.52 -8.35
N VAL A 355 0.81 4.71 -8.10
CA VAL A 355 1.43 5.73 -7.25
C VAL A 355 0.74 5.66 -5.88
N GLY A 356 1.49 5.21 -4.88
CA GLY A 356 1.00 4.98 -3.51
C GLY A 356 0.73 6.29 -2.75
N ALA A 357 0.23 6.18 -1.51
CA ALA A 357 -0.24 7.33 -0.73
C ALA A 357 0.84 8.37 -0.37
N GLU A 358 2.12 7.99 -0.36
CA GLU A 358 3.26 8.90 -0.14
C GLU A 358 3.87 9.39 -1.47
N GLY A 359 3.52 8.75 -2.59
CA GLY A 359 4.11 9.04 -3.90
C GLY A 359 3.57 10.31 -4.55
N CYS A 360 4.44 11.02 -5.26
CA CYS A 360 4.08 12.18 -6.07
C CYS A 360 4.65 12.09 -7.49
N VAL A 361 3.87 12.50 -8.49
CA VAL A 361 4.33 12.59 -9.89
C VAL A 361 3.92 13.95 -10.45
N HIS A 362 4.87 14.74 -10.92
CA HIS A 362 4.58 16.11 -11.35
C HIS A 362 5.44 16.64 -12.49
N ASP A 363 5.07 17.81 -13.01
CA ASP A 363 5.78 18.55 -14.07
C ASP A 363 6.12 17.69 -15.31
N LEU A 364 5.17 16.88 -15.78
CA LEU A 364 5.41 15.85 -16.79
C LEU A 364 4.41 15.93 -17.94
N THR A 365 4.88 15.73 -19.18
CA THR A 365 4.02 15.58 -20.36
C THR A 365 4.10 14.16 -20.92
N VAL A 366 2.94 13.54 -21.15
CA VAL A 366 2.81 12.30 -21.93
C VAL A 366 2.57 12.71 -23.39
N GLY A 367 3.46 12.31 -24.27
CA GLY A 367 3.47 12.73 -25.67
C GLY A 367 2.34 12.14 -26.52
N LYS A 368 2.09 12.79 -27.66
CA LYS A 368 0.94 12.54 -28.54
C LYS A 368 1.02 11.24 -29.34
N ASN A 369 2.21 10.66 -29.48
CA ASN A 369 2.43 9.43 -30.24
C ASN A 369 2.29 8.19 -29.33
N SER A 370 2.10 8.42 -28.02
CA SER A 370 1.84 7.38 -27.03
C SER A 370 0.40 6.86 -27.07
N VAL A 371 0.23 5.57 -26.76
CA VAL A 371 -1.04 4.86 -26.66
C VAL A 371 -1.01 3.93 -25.44
N ILE A 372 -1.97 4.09 -24.54
CA ILE A 372 -2.08 3.34 -23.28
C ILE A 372 -3.41 2.58 -23.23
N ASN A 373 -3.34 1.28 -23.52
CA ASN A 373 -4.47 0.36 -23.51
C ASN A 373 -4.33 -0.68 -22.39
N ALA A 374 -5.34 -0.83 -21.54
CA ALA A 374 -5.34 -1.79 -20.42
C ALA A 374 -6.65 -2.58 -20.30
N TYR A 375 -6.63 -3.78 -19.72
CA TYR A 375 -7.87 -4.54 -19.56
C TYR A 375 -8.79 -4.00 -18.47
N THR A 376 -8.27 -3.65 -17.28
CA THR A 376 -9.09 -3.14 -16.16
C THR A 376 -8.93 -1.66 -15.82
N SER A 377 -7.75 -1.06 -15.83
CA SER A 377 -7.63 0.38 -15.53
C SER A 377 -6.47 1.01 -16.26
N ALA A 378 -6.76 2.09 -16.99
CA ALA A 378 -5.81 2.82 -17.84
C ALA A 378 -5.82 4.31 -17.50
N GLY A 379 -4.67 4.88 -17.17
CA GLY A 379 -4.45 6.31 -17.02
C GLY A 379 -3.31 6.80 -17.89
N GLY A 380 -3.39 8.01 -18.44
CA GLY A 380 -2.28 8.56 -19.24
C GLY A 380 -0.97 8.67 -18.46
N VAL A 381 -1.04 9.01 -17.17
CA VAL A 381 0.11 9.11 -16.27
C VAL A 381 0.15 7.94 -15.28
N VAL A 382 -0.97 7.64 -14.62
CA VAL A 382 -1.03 6.66 -13.51
C VAL A 382 -2.19 5.69 -13.66
N GLY A 383 -1.96 4.38 -13.54
CA GLY A 383 -3.03 3.38 -13.50
C GLY A 383 -3.95 3.52 -12.28
N ALA A 384 -3.38 3.38 -11.08
CA ALA A 384 -4.05 3.56 -9.79
C ALA A 384 -3.33 4.61 -8.93
N LEU A 385 -4.07 5.65 -8.55
CA LEU A 385 -3.54 6.78 -7.78
C LEU A 385 -4.08 6.79 -6.35
N TYR A 386 -3.18 6.67 -5.38
CA TYR A 386 -3.43 6.92 -3.96
C TYR A 386 -2.81 8.24 -3.50
N GLY A 387 -1.65 8.60 -4.08
CA GLY A 387 -0.91 9.84 -3.77
C GLY A 387 -1.33 11.04 -4.62
N VAL A 388 -0.35 11.84 -5.06
CA VAL A 388 -0.58 13.14 -5.69
C VAL A 388 -0.03 13.18 -7.12
N VAL A 389 -0.83 13.69 -8.07
CA VAL A 389 -0.36 14.09 -9.41
C VAL A 389 -0.61 15.59 -9.60
N TYR A 390 0.40 16.36 -10.03
CA TYR A 390 0.20 17.79 -10.32
C TYR A 390 0.99 18.31 -11.52
N ASN A 391 0.47 19.35 -12.19
CA ASN A 391 1.04 19.94 -13.42
C ASN A 391 1.41 18.89 -14.49
N ALA A 392 0.58 17.85 -14.62
CA ALA A 392 0.78 16.77 -15.58
C ALA A 392 -0.13 16.95 -16.81
N LYS A 393 0.40 16.70 -18.01
CA LYS A 393 -0.32 16.83 -19.27
C LYS A 393 -0.35 15.50 -20.02
N ASN A 394 -1.53 15.09 -20.48
CA ASN A 394 -1.66 13.91 -21.34
C ASN A 394 -2.08 14.29 -22.76
N TYR A 395 -1.28 13.91 -23.75
CA TYR A 395 -1.67 13.93 -25.17
C TYR A 395 -1.89 12.51 -25.74
N ALA A 396 -1.58 11.46 -24.98
CA ALA A 396 -1.70 10.07 -25.40
C ALA A 396 -3.16 9.62 -25.51
N ALA A 397 -3.45 8.71 -26.43
CA ALA A 397 -4.72 8.00 -26.43
C ALA A 397 -4.75 7.00 -25.26
N VAL A 398 -5.82 7.01 -24.45
CA VAL A 398 -6.00 6.12 -23.30
C VAL A 398 -7.29 5.33 -23.47
N ALA A 399 -7.23 4.00 -23.39
CA ALA A 399 -8.43 3.18 -23.48
C ALA A 399 -8.41 1.94 -22.57
N THR A 400 -9.60 1.43 -22.25
CA THR A 400 -9.74 0.07 -21.68
C THR A 400 -10.24 -0.94 -22.71
N THR A 401 -9.67 -2.15 -22.68
CA THR A 401 -10.05 -3.29 -23.54
C THR A 401 -11.03 -4.24 -22.84
N GLY A 402 -11.35 -3.98 -21.57
CA GLY A 402 -12.34 -4.68 -20.74
C GLY A 402 -13.22 -3.70 -19.95
N THR A 403 -12.84 -3.41 -18.71
CA THR A 403 -13.68 -2.74 -17.70
C THR A 403 -13.01 -1.49 -17.12
N ILE A 404 -12.60 -1.46 -15.86
CA ILE A 404 -13.27 -0.71 -14.79
C ILE A 404 -13.25 0.80 -15.04
N SER A 405 -12.17 1.35 -15.60
CA SER A 405 -11.97 2.79 -15.74
C SER A 405 -10.89 3.18 -16.75
N ALA A 406 -11.16 4.20 -17.57
CA ALA A 406 -10.18 4.89 -18.41
C ALA A 406 -10.13 6.39 -18.04
N GLY A 407 -8.94 6.93 -17.81
CA GLY A 407 -8.76 8.33 -17.42
C GLY A 407 -7.62 9.03 -18.15
N GLY A 408 -7.79 10.30 -18.52
CA GLY A 408 -6.73 11.04 -19.21
C GLY A 408 -5.44 11.20 -18.39
N ILE A 409 -5.54 11.34 -17.06
CA ILE A 409 -4.40 11.40 -16.14
C ILE A 409 -4.30 10.12 -15.31
N ALA A 410 -5.37 9.73 -14.61
CA ALA A 410 -5.39 8.57 -13.72
C ALA A 410 -6.52 7.58 -14.06
N GLY A 411 -6.24 6.28 -14.13
CA GLY A 411 -7.27 5.26 -14.39
C GLY A 411 -8.28 5.20 -13.24
N THR A 412 -7.80 4.86 -12.04
CA THR A 412 -8.60 4.85 -10.81
C THR A 412 -7.96 5.72 -9.74
N ALA A 413 -8.77 6.55 -9.08
CA ALA A 413 -8.38 7.38 -7.95
C ALA A 413 -8.90 6.78 -6.62
N TYR A 414 -8.04 6.71 -5.61
CA TYR A 414 -8.33 6.08 -4.32
C TYR A 414 -8.38 7.12 -3.19
N GLU A 415 -8.71 6.66 -1.98
CA GLU A 415 -8.83 7.47 -0.78
C GLU A 415 -7.58 8.31 -0.51
N GLY A 416 -7.74 9.63 -0.36
CA GLY A 416 -6.66 10.58 -0.09
C GLY A 416 -6.01 11.17 -1.35
N SER A 417 -6.28 10.62 -2.53
CA SER A 417 -5.62 11.04 -3.78
C SER A 417 -5.97 12.45 -4.23
N GLN A 418 -5.01 13.09 -4.90
CA GLN A 418 -5.12 14.49 -5.33
C GLN A 418 -4.62 14.69 -6.76
N LEU A 419 -5.43 15.35 -7.60
CA LEU A 419 -5.05 15.76 -8.95
C LEU A 419 -5.13 17.29 -9.07
N LYS A 420 -4.02 17.96 -9.42
CA LYS A 420 -3.93 19.44 -9.37
C LYS A 420 -3.31 20.02 -10.64
N SER A 421 -3.96 21.00 -11.27
CA SER A 421 -3.41 21.67 -12.46
C SER A 421 -3.06 20.72 -13.62
N CYS A 422 -3.73 19.58 -13.71
CA CYS A 422 -3.49 18.59 -14.77
C CYS A 422 -4.39 18.84 -15.98
N ALA A 423 -3.91 18.52 -17.18
CA ALA A 423 -4.66 18.71 -18.41
C ALA A 423 -4.65 17.47 -19.32
N ASN A 424 -5.82 17.07 -19.82
CA ASN A 424 -5.92 16.02 -20.83
C ASN A 424 -6.31 16.59 -22.19
N TYR A 425 -5.56 16.23 -23.21
CA TYR A 425 -5.80 16.53 -24.63
C TYR A 425 -6.01 15.25 -25.45
N GLY A 426 -5.55 14.10 -24.94
CA GLY A 426 -5.70 12.80 -25.58
C GLY A 426 -7.12 12.25 -25.53
N LYS A 427 -7.47 11.38 -26.49
CA LYS A 427 -8.75 10.67 -26.49
C LYS A 427 -8.80 9.64 -25.35
N VAL A 428 -9.88 9.64 -24.58
CA VAL A 428 -10.15 8.68 -23.50
C VAL A 428 -11.33 7.79 -23.89
N THR A 429 -11.17 6.46 -23.87
CA THR A 429 -12.23 5.52 -24.27
C THR A 429 -12.35 4.33 -23.32
N ALA A 430 -13.43 4.27 -22.53
CA ALA A 430 -13.78 3.09 -21.73
C ALA A 430 -14.69 2.16 -22.53
N LYS A 431 -14.26 0.91 -22.75
CA LYS A 431 -15.04 -0.09 -23.51
C LYS A 431 -16.31 -0.56 -22.80
N THR A 432 -16.48 -0.28 -21.51
CA THR A 432 -17.72 -0.57 -20.78
C THR A 432 -18.08 0.54 -19.79
N THR A 433 -17.43 0.58 -18.64
CA THR A 433 -17.90 1.29 -17.44
C THR A 433 -17.61 2.80 -17.45
N ASN A 434 -16.41 3.22 -17.02
CA ASN A 434 -16.18 4.61 -16.62
C ASN A 434 -15.09 5.30 -17.45
N ALA A 435 -15.41 6.40 -18.12
CA ALA A 435 -14.44 7.25 -18.83
C ALA A 435 -14.41 8.66 -18.23
N GLY A 436 -13.23 9.16 -17.90
CA GLY A 436 -13.05 10.51 -17.37
C GLY A 436 -11.92 11.27 -18.05
N GLY A 437 -12.14 12.53 -18.41
CA GLY A 437 -11.07 13.34 -19.01
C GLY A 437 -9.87 13.53 -18.08
N ILE A 438 -10.07 13.61 -16.76
CA ILE A 438 -8.98 13.65 -15.78
C ILE A 438 -8.77 12.28 -15.13
N PHE A 439 -9.81 11.66 -14.58
CA PHE A 439 -9.70 10.32 -14.00
C PHE A 439 -10.93 9.44 -14.23
N GLY A 440 -10.74 8.15 -14.50
CA GLY A 440 -11.82 7.28 -14.94
C GLY A 440 -12.88 7.04 -13.87
N ALA A 441 -12.46 6.53 -12.70
CA ALA A 441 -13.36 6.35 -11.55
C ALA A 441 -12.67 6.59 -10.21
N SER A 442 -13.42 6.92 -9.16
CA SER A 442 -12.96 6.75 -7.77
C SER A 442 -13.36 5.38 -7.24
N ALA A 443 -12.52 4.77 -6.40
CA ALA A 443 -12.96 3.63 -5.60
C ALA A 443 -14.13 4.05 -4.66
N PRO A 444 -15.04 3.13 -4.27
CA PRO A 444 -16.18 3.46 -3.43
C PRO A 444 -15.77 4.22 -2.17
N SER A 445 -16.49 5.31 -1.88
CA SER A 445 -16.29 6.14 -0.68
C SER A 445 -14.92 6.82 -0.53
N SER A 446 -14.05 6.74 -1.55
CA SER A 446 -12.79 7.46 -1.59
C SER A 446 -13.02 8.96 -1.66
N ARG A 447 -12.29 9.73 -0.84
CA ARG A 447 -12.19 11.18 -0.95
C ARG A 447 -11.09 11.55 -1.93
N VAL A 448 -11.46 11.86 -3.16
CA VAL A 448 -10.56 12.36 -4.21
C VAL A 448 -10.67 13.87 -4.29
N ALA A 449 -9.55 14.58 -4.25
CA ALA A 449 -9.49 16.03 -4.44
C ALA A 449 -9.02 16.37 -5.85
N VAL A 450 -9.76 17.22 -6.56
CA VAL A 450 -9.39 17.70 -7.91
C VAL A 450 -9.46 19.22 -7.94
N ASP A 451 -8.34 19.89 -8.20
CA ASP A 451 -8.26 21.35 -8.28
C ASP A 451 -7.64 21.79 -9.62
N SER A 452 -8.28 22.75 -10.28
CA SER A 452 -7.72 23.47 -11.44
C SER A 452 -7.34 22.56 -12.63
N CYS A 453 -8.03 21.43 -12.80
CA CYS A 453 -7.77 20.48 -13.89
C CYS A 453 -8.69 20.69 -15.10
N ALA A 454 -8.19 20.46 -16.31
CA ALA A 454 -8.94 20.72 -17.55
C ALA A 454 -8.91 19.53 -18.53
N ASN A 455 -10.06 19.19 -19.12
CA ASN A 455 -10.11 18.30 -20.26
C ASN A 455 -10.32 19.09 -21.56
N TYR A 456 -9.68 18.63 -22.63
CA TYR A 456 -9.80 19.11 -24.00
C TYR A 456 -9.91 17.94 -25.00
N GLY A 457 -9.70 16.69 -24.55
CA GLY A 457 -9.79 15.49 -25.35
C GLY A 457 -11.20 14.92 -25.41
N GLU A 458 -11.48 14.11 -26.44
CA GLU A 458 -12.73 13.35 -26.56
C GLU A 458 -12.81 12.29 -25.45
N VAL A 459 -13.93 12.24 -24.71
CA VAL A 459 -14.18 11.24 -23.66
C VAL A 459 -15.37 10.39 -24.05
N THR A 460 -15.18 9.07 -24.13
CA THR A 460 -16.21 8.11 -24.54
C THR A 460 -16.31 6.95 -23.54
N ALA A 461 -17.50 6.68 -23.02
CA ALA A 461 -17.85 5.41 -22.39
C ALA A 461 -19.00 4.77 -23.17
N THR A 462 -18.92 3.46 -23.43
CA THR A 462 -19.88 2.77 -24.30
C THR A 462 -21.10 2.20 -23.54
N THR A 463 -21.02 2.02 -22.22
CA THR A 463 -22.07 1.31 -21.45
C THR A 463 -22.58 2.08 -20.22
N GLN A 464 -21.73 2.76 -19.44
CA GLN A 464 -22.17 3.44 -18.21
C GLN A 464 -21.92 4.96 -18.20
N TYR A 465 -20.75 5.43 -17.77
CA TYR A 465 -20.56 6.82 -17.38
C TYR A 465 -19.35 7.46 -18.07
N ALA A 466 -19.57 8.59 -18.75
CA ALA A 466 -18.54 9.45 -19.30
C ALA A 466 -18.65 10.85 -18.70
N GLY A 467 -17.53 11.47 -18.34
CA GLY A 467 -17.52 12.84 -17.84
C GLY A 467 -16.21 13.57 -18.10
N GLY A 468 -16.28 14.88 -18.31
CA GLY A 468 -15.12 15.70 -18.65
C GLY A 468 -14.01 15.69 -17.59
N VAL A 469 -14.37 15.59 -16.30
CA VAL A 469 -13.39 15.43 -15.21
C VAL A 469 -13.33 13.97 -14.75
N ALA A 470 -14.47 13.40 -14.39
CA ALA A 470 -14.58 12.05 -13.83
C ALA A 470 -15.72 11.27 -14.49
N GLY A 471 -15.53 9.95 -14.71
CA GLY A 471 -16.61 9.07 -15.15
C GLY A 471 -17.58 8.72 -14.02
N TYR A 472 -17.06 8.14 -12.93
CA TYR A 472 -17.82 7.83 -11.72
C TYR A 472 -17.01 8.17 -10.47
N ALA A 473 -17.46 9.07 -9.61
CA ALA A 473 -16.66 9.47 -8.45
C ALA A 473 -17.46 9.98 -7.24
N SER A 474 -16.87 9.77 -6.06
CA SER A 474 -17.04 10.64 -4.89
C SER A 474 -15.89 11.65 -4.89
N VAL A 475 -16.12 12.89 -5.31
CA VAL A 475 -15.05 13.86 -5.58
C VAL A 475 -15.33 15.23 -4.98
N TYR A 476 -14.30 15.86 -4.43
CA TYR A 476 -14.27 17.30 -4.17
C TYR A 476 -13.56 17.98 -5.35
N ALA A 477 -14.33 18.51 -6.28
CA ALA A 477 -13.83 19.17 -7.50
C ALA A 477 -13.95 20.69 -7.40
N LYS A 478 -12.89 21.41 -7.77
CA LYS A 478 -12.79 22.87 -7.71
C LYS A 478 -12.07 23.41 -8.95
N ALA A 479 -12.54 24.53 -9.49
CA ALA A 479 -11.91 25.24 -10.63
C ALA A 479 -11.61 24.37 -11.87
N CYS A 480 -12.36 23.29 -12.10
CA CYS A 480 -12.14 22.39 -13.22
C CYS A 480 -12.87 22.85 -14.50
N ALA A 481 -12.35 22.48 -15.67
CA ALA A 481 -12.92 22.81 -16.98
C ALA A 481 -13.01 21.59 -17.92
N ASN A 482 -13.90 21.66 -18.91
CA ASN A 482 -14.04 20.72 -20.02
C ASN A 482 -14.69 21.41 -21.22
#